data_AF-C1BMW0-F1
#
_entry.id   AF-C1BMW0-F1
#
_cell.length_a   1.000
_cell.length_b   1.000
_cell.length_c   1.000
_cell.angle_alpha   90.00
_cell.angle_beta   90.00
_cell.angle_gamma   90.00
#
_symmetry.space_group_name_H-M   'P 1'
#
loop_
_entity.id
_entity.type
_entity.pdbx_description
1 polymer ?
#
loop_
_entity_poly.entity_id
_entity_poly.type
_entity_poly.pdbx_seq_one_letter_code
_entity_poly.pdbx_strand_id
1 'polypeptide(L)'
;MTTEESDPVVKEIPVLVSTKLKDRLYLFQYPIRPSSFPYAPNSIYTSRVKPKQGRVELSVALDTLSEDYDRSKGEQIALNVDGVNATLSEKDFPNGLMDKQILLSSRAIKDPSRYAIGLISQGKLHLTPLKDILVIRPDLSYLDKSDKTAKSEGRILINPEEQDFEEAMEGEEEPKQVTVKFAKTDSETLKKNREKTYDYQKKKEFMEKWIPMTYNSGDSEEAKTEFSKLICDNEEGKVNQDVEGGKYLDNFKEQT
;
A
#
# COMPACT_ATOMS: atom_id res chain seq x y z
N MET A 1 -1.40 31.69 -48.10
CA MET A 1 -0.50 30.53 -47.94
C MET A 1 0.46 30.88 -46.82
N THR A 2 0.12 30.51 -45.59
CA THR A 2 0.99 30.65 -44.43
C THR A 2 2.05 29.58 -44.55
N THR A 3 3.28 29.99 -44.82
CA THR A 3 4.47 29.16 -44.71
C THR A 3 4.56 28.67 -43.27
N GLU A 4 4.28 27.40 -43.04
CA GLU A 4 4.52 26.75 -41.75
C GLU A 4 6.03 26.91 -41.45
N GLU A 5 6.35 27.61 -40.37
CA GLU A 5 7.70 27.65 -39.82
C GLU A 5 8.10 26.20 -39.50
N SER A 6 9.03 25.67 -40.29
CA SER A 6 9.55 24.32 -40.09
C SER A 6 10.25 24.28 -38.73
N ASP A 7 9.72 23.49 -37.80
CA ASP A 7 10.28 23.19 -36.48
C ASP A 7 11.27 22.03 -36.60
N PRO A 8 12.60 22.28 -36.68
CA PRO A 8 13.57 21.23 -36.95
C PRO A 8 13.89 20.42 -35.70
N VAL A 9 14.10 19.11 -35.87
CA VAL A 9 14.53 18.23 -34.77
C VAL A 9 15.91 18.68 -34.26
N VAL A 10 15.96 19.15 -33.01
CA VAL A 10 17.20 19.60 -32.35
C VAL A 10 17.99 18.42 -31.76
N LYS A 11 17.29 17.37 -31.30
CA LYS A 11 17.90 16.23 -30.62
C LYS A 11 17.04 14.97 -30.72
N GLU A 12 17.68 13.87 -31.08
CA GLU A 12 17.08 12.53 -31.03
C GLU A 12 17.50 11.83 -29.73
N ILE A 13 16.52 11.32 -28.98
CA ILE A 13 16.76 10.62 -27.70
C ILE A 13 16.30 9.17 -27.86
N PRO A 14 17.21 8.17 -27.80
CA PRO A 14 16.82 6.77 -27.82
C PRO A 14 15.97 6.41 -26.61
N VAL A 15 14.87 5.69 -26.83
CA VAL A 15 14.00 5.17 -25.78
C VAL A 15 14.22 3.67 -25.64
N LEU A 16 14.62 3.24 -24.45
CA LEU A 16 14.88 1.86 -24.09
C LEU A 16 13.85 1.42 -23.05
N VAL A 17 13.43 0.16 -23.08
CA VAL A 17 12.49 -0.40 -22.11
C VAL A 17 13.18 -1.48 -21.28
N SER A 18 13.27 -1.30 -19.97
CA SER A 18 13.75 -2.32 -19.03
C SER A 18 12.58 -3.13 -18.49
N THR A 19 12.69 -4.45 -18.55
CA THR A 19 11.70 -5.38 -17.97
C THR A 19 12.20 -6.04 -16.69
N LYS A 20 13.45 -5.78 -16.28
CA LYS A 20 14.12 -6.43 -15.14
C LYS A 20 13.34 -6.30 -13.82
N LEU A 21 12.65 -5.17 -13.62
CA LEU A 21 11.90 -4.86 -12.39
C LEU A 21 10.37 -4.80 -12.59
N LYS A 22 9.85 -5.19 -13.75
CA LYS A 22 8.42 -5.07 -14.12
C LYS A 22 7.48 -5.61 -13.03
N ASP A 23 7.78 -6.75 -12.44
CA ASP A 23 6.93 -7.42 -11.44
C ASP A 23 7.30 -7.10 -9.98
N ARG A 24 8.19 -6.12 -9.78
CA ARG A 24 8.76 -5.78 -8.46
C ARG A 24 8.83 -4.27 -8.18
N LEU A 25 8.59 -3.43 -9.18
CA LEU A 25 8.69 -1.97 -9.05
C LEU A 25 7.34 -1.36 -8.66
N TYR A 26 7.26 -0.79 -7.47
CA TYR A 26 6.08 -0.07 -6.97
C TYR A 26 6.38 1.41 -6.86
N LEU A 27 5.38 2.25 -7.10
CA LEU A 27 5.46 3.68 -6.79
C LEU A 27 4.70 3.95 -5.49
N PHE A 28 5.41 4.40 -4.46
CA PHE A 28 4.79 4.83 -3.20
C PHE A 28 4.57 6.34 -3.21
N GLN A 29 3.32 6.74 -2.94
CA GLN A 29 2.93 8.14 -2.82
C GLN A 29 2.49 8.43 -1.39
N TYR A 30 2.89 9.58 -0.87
CA TYR A 30 2.55 10.02 0.49
C TYR A 30 1.77 11.34 0.42
N PRO A 31 0.45 11.31 0.14
CA PRO A 31 -0.32 12.52 -0.18
C PRO A 31 -0.34 13.57 0.94
N ILE A 32 -0.19 13.13 2.19
CA ILE A 32 -0.24 14.00 3.36
C ILE A 32 1.16 14.44 3.85
N ARG A 33 2.22 14.05 3.16
CA ARG A 33 3.60 14.37 3.57
C ARG A 33 4.28 15.18 2.47
N PRO A 34 4.66 16.44 2.74
CA PRO A 34 5.33 17.27 1.74
C PRO A 34 6.72 16.71 1.42
N SER A 35 7.19 16.95 0.18
CA SER A 35 8.51 16.49 -0.26
C SER A 35 9.66 17.13 0.53
N SER A 36 9.44 18.29 1.14
CA SER A 36 10.41 18.97 2.02
C SER A 36 10.59 18.27 3.38
N PHE A 37 9.72 17.33 3.74
CA PHE A 37 9.78 16.63 5.01
C PHE A 37 9.72 15.11 4.81
N PRO A 38 10.74 14.47 4.25
CA PRO A 38 10.78 13.01 4.07
C PRO A 38 10.81 12.27 5.43
N TYR A 39 10.55 10.97 5.43
CA TYR A 39 10.82 10.13 6.60
C TYR A 39 12.34 10.10 6.85
N ALA A 40 12.75 10.14 8.11
CA ALA A 40 14.16 10.11 8.46
C ALA A 40 14.81 8.81 7.94
N PRO A 41 16.07 8.86 7.46
CA PRO A 41 16.81 7.66 7.12
C PRO A 41 16.80 6.68 8.28
N ASN A 42 16.58 5.39 8.00
CA ASN A 42 16.53 4.30 8.99
C ASN A 42 15.41 4.39 10.05
N SER A 43 14.44 5.30 9.90
CA SER A 43 13.25 5.32 10.78
C SER A 43 12.32 4.13 10.55
N ILE A 44 12.30 3.58 9.33
CA ILE A 44 11.52 2.38 9.00
C ILE A 44 12.31 1.16 9.44
N TYR A 45 11.82 0.45 10.45
CA TYR A 45 12.52 -0.69 11.06
C TYR A 45 11.84 -2.04 10.76
N THR A 46 10.55 -2.05 10.43
CA THR A 46 9.87 -3.24 9.90
C THR A 46 9.03 -2.89 8.68
N SER A 47 9.02 -3.80 7.70
CA SER A 47 8.14 -3.70 6.55
C SER A 47 7.55 -5.06 6.21
N ARG A 48 6.33 -5.07 5.65
CA ARG A 48 5.68 -6.29 5.19
C ARG A 48 4.77 -6.01 3.99
N VAL A 49 4.57 -7.03 3.16
CA VAL A 49 3.82 -6.90 1.91
C VAL A 49 2.82 -8.04 1.71
N LYS A 50 1.69 -7.73 1.09
CA LYS A 50 0.73 -8.66 0.48
C LYS A 50 0.71 -8.40 -1.02
N PRO A 51 1.53 -9.11 -1.83
CA PRO A 51 1.75 -8.76 -3.23
C PRO A 51 0.51 -8.94 -4.12
N LYS A 52 -0.41 -9.86 -3.81
CA LYS A 52 -1.61 -10.06 -4.64
C LYS A 52 -2.65 -8.97 -4.40
N GLN A 53 -2.81 -8.55 -3.15
CA GLN A 53 -3.71 -7.45 -2.77
C GLN A 53 -3.09 -6.05 -2.94
N GLY A 54 -1.77 -5.96 -3.16
CA GLY A 54 -1.08 -4.68 -3.30
C GLY A 54 -1.03 -3.89 -1.99
N ARG A 55 -0.92 -4.58 -0.84
CA ARG A 55 -0.76 -3.93 0.46
C ARG A 55 0.68 -3.95 0.90
N VAL A 56 1.12 -2.84 1.44
CA VAL A 56 2.42 -2.65 2.08
C VAL A 56 2.14 -1.99 3.40
N GLU A 57 2.81 -2.48 4.43
CA GLU A 57 2.81 -1.86 5.75
C GLU A 57 4.26 -1.55 6.14
N LEU A 58 4.46 -0.35 6.64
CA LEU A 58 5.75 0.13 7.14
C LEU A 58 5.56 0.60 8.59
N SER A 59 6.40 0.12 9.50
CA SER A 59 6.46 0.68 10.85
C SER A 59 7.62 1.66 10.93
N VAL A 60 7.28 2.89 11.30
CA VAL A 60 8.20 4.02 11.42
C VAL A 60 8.40 4.30 12.90
N ALA A 61 9.65 4.36 13.35
CA ALA A 61 9.99 4.79 14.70
C ALA A 61 9.74 6.29 14.87
N LEU A 62 9.20 6.67 16.02
CA LEU A 62 9.05 8.06 16.46
C LEU A 62 10.23 8.43 17.37
N ASP A 63 10.69 9.67 17.26
CA ASP A 63 11.69 10.20 18.17
C ASP A 63 11.01 10.64 19.47
N THR A 64 11.02 9.75 20.47
CA THR A 64 10.43 9.98 21.79
C THR A 64 11.27 10.88 22.70
N LEU A 65 12.47 11.26 22.26
CA LEU A 65 13.38 12.16 22.98
C LEU A 65 13.28 13.61 22.47
N SER A 66 12.62 13.82 21.34
CA SER A 66 12.40 15.16 20.76
C SER A 66 11.53 16.04 21.67
N GLU A 67 11.79 17.35 21.67
CA GLU A 67 10.97 18.36 22.35
C GLU A 67 9.53 18.41 21.80
N ASP A 68 9.34 17.99 20.54
CA ASP A 68 8.02 17.95 19.90
C ASP A 68 7.17 16.74 20.36
N TYR A 69 7.74 15.81 21.13
CA TYR A 69 7.04 14.63 21.62
C TYR A 69 6.48 14.83 23.02
N ASP A 70 5.15 14.88 23.15
CA ASP A 70 4.49 14.87 24.45
C ASP A 70 4.55 13.46 25.07
N ARG A 71 5.51 13.28 25.97
CA ARG A 71 5.71 12.02 26.68
C ARG A 71 4.50 11.59 27.49
N SER A 72 3.82 12.51 28.19
CA SER A 72 2.66 12.16 29.01
C SER A 72 1.53 11.59 28.16
N LYS A 73 1.29 12.19 27.00
CA LYS A 73 0.30 11.70 26.04
C LYS A 73 0.73 10.37 25.40
N GLY A 74 2.02 10.22 25.11
CA GLY A 74 2.60 8.97 24.62
C GLY A 74 2.38 7.79 25.58
N GLU A 75 2.58 8.02 26.88
CA GLU A 75 2.33 7.04 27.95
C GLU A 75 0.84 6.69 28.06
N GLN A 76 -0.04 7.69 27.99
CA GLN A 76 -1.48 7.50 28.04
C GLN A 76 -2.00 6.66 26.86
N ILE A 77 -1.53 6.93 25.64
CA ILE A 77 -1.91 6.16 24.45
C ILE A 77 -1.44 4.72 24.59
N ALA A 78 -0.18 4.50 24.97
CA ALA A 78 0.36 3.16 25.16
C ALA A 78 -0.46 2.35 26.17
N LEU A 79 -0.79 2.95 27.32
CA LEU A 79 -1.61 2.33 28.36
C LEU A 79 -3.05 2.01 27.90
N ASN A 80 -3.67 2.92 27.15
CA ASN A 80 -5.03 2.72 26.65
C ASN A 80 -5.07 1.55 25.65
N VAL A 81 -4.07 1.46 24.77
CA VAL A 81 -3.98 0.44 23.72
C VAL A 81 -3.62 -0.92 24.30
N ASP A 82 -2.56 -0.99 25.12
CA ASP A 82 -2.02 -2.26 25.62
C ASP A 82 -2.77 -2.76 26.85
N GLY A 83 -3.42 -1.88 27.61
CA GLY A 83 -4.08 -2.23 28.86
C GLY A 83 -3.09 -2.61 29.97
N VAL A 84 -3.65 -2.97 31.13
CA VAL A 84 -2.83 -3.31 32.32
C VAL A 84 -2.42 -4.78 32.36
N ASN A 85 -3.19 -5.65 31.68
CA ASN A 85 -3.05 -7.10 31.80
C ASN A 85 -2.36 -7.78 30.61
N ALA A 86 -2.00 -7.05 29.55
CA ALA A 86 -1.37 -7.64 28.36
C ALA A 86 0.08 -8.10 28.63
N THR A 87 0.42 -9.26 28.07
CA THR A 87 1.81 -9.76 28.09
C THR A 87 2.69 -8.97 27.12
N LEU A 88 4.01 -8.93 27.35
CA LEU A 88 4.96 -8.17 26.51
C LEU A 88 4.85 -8.50 25.01
N SER A 89 4.51 -9.74 24.64
CA SER A 89 4.34 -10.16 23.25
C SER A 89 3.06 -9.66 22.57
N GLU A 90 2.07 -9.25 23.36
CA GLU A 90 0.76 -8.76 22.89
C GLU A 90 0.69 -7.24 22.85
N LYS A 91 1.66 -6.58 23.51
CA LYS A 91 1.79 -5.13 23.54
C LYS A 91 2.20 -4.58 22.19
N ASP A 92 1.46 -3.59 21.72
CA ASP A 92 1.86 -2.77 20.60
C ASP A 92 2.99 -1.82 20.98
N PHE A 93 2.99 -1.34 22.23
CA PHE A 93 3.93 -0.37 22.76
C PHE A 93 4.64 -0.94 23.99
N PRO A 94 5.52 -1.95 23.82
CA PRO A 94 6.17 -2.67 24.93
C PRO A 94 7.04 -1.77 25.81
N ASN A 95 7.52 -0.63 25.30
CA ASN A 95 8.27 0.37 26.06
C ASN A 95 7.39 1.30 26.91
N GLY A 96 6.05 1.14 26.85
CA GLY A 96 5.09 1.99 27.56
C GLY A 96 4.92 3.38 26.96
N LEU A 97 5.43 3.61 25.74
CA LEU A 97 5.34 4.86 25.00
C LEU A 97 4.87 4.58 23.59
N MET A 98 4.07 5.50 23.02
CA MET A 98 3.76 5.49 21.59
C MET A 98 5.02 5.81 20.77
N ASP A 99 5.86 4.82 20.54
CA ASP A 99 7.20 4.93 19.94
C ASP A 99 7.24 4.58 18.45
N LYS A 100 6.10 4.18 17.87
CA LYS A 100 5.96 3.82 16.47
C LYS A 100 4.70 4.42 15.85
N GLN A 101 4.77 4.64 14.55
CA GLN A 101 3.64 4.94 13.68
C GLN A 101 3.58 3.89 12.57
N ILE A 102 2.40 3.32 12.34
CA ILE A 102 2.17 2.38 11.25
C ILE A 102 1.69 3.17 10.03
N LEU A 103 2.27 2.86 8.87
CA LEU A 103 1.83 3.35 7.58
C LEU A 103 1.28 2.20 6.75
N LEU A 104 0.05 2.32 6.29
CA LEU A 104 -0.62 1.31 5.49
C LEU A 104 -0.91 1.83 4.08
N SER A 105 -0.73 0.94 3.10
CA SER A 105 -0.95 1.27 1.70
C SER A 105 -2.34 0.92 1.18
N SER A 106 -2.75 1.66 0.16
CA SER A 106 -3.91 1.35 -0.69
C SER A 106 -3.57 1.57 -2.15
N ARG A 107 -4.09 0.70 -3.03
CA ARG A 107 -3.96 0.90 -4.48
C ARG A 107 -4.56 2.23 -4.90
N ALA A 108 -3.78 3.01 -5.64
CA ALA A 108 -4.21 4.28 -6.22
C ALA A 108 -5.06 4.06 -7.47
N ILE A 109 -4.72 3.05 -8.27
CA ILE A 109 -5.30 2.76 -9.57
C ILE A 109 -5.62 1.28 -9.72
N LYS A 110 -6.55 0.94 -10.63
CA LYS A 110 -6.93 -0.45 -10.92
C LYS A 110 -5.96 -1.12 -11.89
N ASP A 111 -5.52 -0.38 -12.90
CA ASP A 111 -4.65 -0.88 -13.97
C ASP A 111 -3.39 -0.02 -14.09
N PRO A 112 -2.22 -0.51 -13.62
CA PRO A 112 -0.93 0.17 -13.73
C PRO A 112 -0.23 -0.05 -15.07
N SER A 113 -0.81 -0.83 -16.01
CA SER A 113 -0.15 -1.22 -17.27
C SER A 113 0.30 -0.05 -18.15
N ARG A 114 -0.36 1.10 -18.00
CA ARG A 114 -0.08 2.33 -18.77
C ARG A 114 0.95 3.26 -18.11
N TYR A 115 1.50 2.86 -16.95
CA TYR A 115 2.43 3.67 -16.18
C TYR A 115 3.82 3.06 -16.14
N ALA A 116 4.83 3.91 -16.30
CA ALA A 116 6.24 3.54 -16.24
C ALA A 116 7.04 4.66 -15.56
N ILE A 117 8.18 4.30 -14.97
CA ILE A 117 9.19 5.26 -14.53
C ILE A 117 10.19 5.46 -15.66
N GLY A 118 10.47 6.72 -15.97
CA GLY A 118 11.47 7.13 -16.96
C GLY A 118 12.71 7.71 -16.29
N LEU A 119 13.88 7.18 -16.65
CA LEU A 119 15.18 7.67 -16.19
C LEU A 119 16.02 8.10 -17.40
N ILE A 120 16.52 9.33 -17.38
CA ILE A 120 17.45 9.81 -18.41
C ILE A 120 18.87 9.54 -17.93
N SER A 121 19.62 8.73 -18.68
CA SER A 121 21.02 8.42 -18.40
C SER A 121 21.80 8.34 -19.70
N GLN A 122 22.99 8.94 -19.72
CA GLN A 122 23.90 8.91 -20.89
C GLN A 122 23.23 9.36 -22.22
N GLY A 123 22.27 10.29 -22.14
CA GLY A 123 21.54 10.79 -23.31
C GLY A 123 20.44 9.86 -23.84
N LYS A 124 20.14 8.77 -23.14
CA LYS A 124 19.06 7.82 -23.45
C LYS A 124 17.96 7.88 -22.39
N LEU A 125 16.71 7.61 -22.78
CA LEU A 125 15.57 7.47 -21.88
C LEU A 125 15.31 5.98 -21.61
N HIS A 126 15.41 5.56 -20.35
CA HIS A 126 15.10 4.21 -19.91
C HIS A 126 13.73 4.17 -19.24
N LEU A 127 12.79 3.42 -19.80
CA LEU A 127 11.45 3.22 -19.28
C LEU A 127 11.36 1.87 -18.57
N THR A 128 10.88 1.86 -17.33
CA THR A 128 10.57 0.62 -16.60
C THR A 128 9.10 0.61 -16.19
N PRO A 129 8.29 -0.39 -16.62
CA PRO A 129 6.89 -0.48 -16.23
C PRO A 129 6.73 -0.63 -14.72
N LEU A 130 5.66 -0.03 -14.19
CA LEU A 130 5.29 -0.18 -12.79
C LEU A 130 4.41 -1.42 -12.59
N LYS A 131 4.66 -2.15 -11.50
CA LYS A 131 3.77 -3.20 -11.03
C LYS A 131 2.48 -2.65 -10.45
N ASP A 132 2.58 -1.62 -9.62
CA ASP A 132 1.44 -1.00 -8.94
C ASP A 132 1.82 0.38 -8.41
N ILE A 133 0.80 1.22 -8.19
CA ILE A 133 0.94 2.54 -7.57
C ILE A 133 0.16 2.54 -6.27
N LEU A 134 0.87 2.74 -5.17
CA LEU A 134 0.32 2.64 -3.83
C LEU A 134 0.35 4.01 -3.14
N VAL A 135 -0.79 4.40 -2.61
CA VAL A 135 -0.92 5.53 -1.69
C VAL A 135 -0.71 5.04 -0.28
N ILE A 136 0.22 5.64 0.45
CA ILE A 136 0.55 5.31 1.83
C ILE A 136 -0.01 6.38 2.76
N ARG A 137 -0.71 5.94 3.82
CA ARG A 137 -1.29 6.81 4.85
C ARG A 137 -0.95 6.28 6.25
N PRO A 138 -0.91 7.15 7.26
CA PRO A 138 -0.96 6.76 8.67
C PRO A 138 -2.15 5.85 8.92
N ASP A 139 -1.87 4.73 9.58
CA ASP A 139 -2.89 3.86 10.12
C ASP A 139 -3.16 4.23 11.59
N LEU A 140 -4.44 4.27 11.96
CA LEU A 140 -4.90 4.65 13.29
C LEU A 140 -5.59 3.49 14.01
N SER A 141 -5.38 2.24 13.58
CA SER A 141 -6.04 1.06 14.18
C SER A 141 -5.72 0.84 15.67
N TYR A 142 -4.69 1.50 16.19
CA TYR A 142 -4.41 1.53 17.63
C TYR A 142 -5.56 2.20 18.41
N LEU A 143 -6.30 3.15 17.83
CA LEU A 143 -7.48 3.75 18.45
C LEU A 143 -8.59 2.71 18.62
N ASP A 144 -8.90 1.95 17.55
CA ASP A 144 -9.86 0.85 17.61
C ASP A 144 -9.45 -0.21 18.66
N LYS A 145 -8.14 -0.47 18.80
CA LYS A 145 -7.61 -1.37 19.84
C LYS A 145 -7.79 -0.78 21.24
N SER A 146 -7.53 0.51 21.42
CA SER A 146 -7.77 1.24 22.67
C SER A 146 -9.23 1.11 23.14
N ASP A 147 -10.19 1.29 22.23
CA ASP A 147 -11.61 1.20 22.58
C ASP A 147 -12.00 -0.23 22.98
N LYS A 148 -11.48 -1.24 22.27
CA LYS A 148 -11.66 -2.65 22.64
C LYS A 148 -11.05 -2.98 24.00
N THR A 149 -9.86 -2.47 24.29
CA THR A 149 -9.20 -2.65 25.59
C THR A 149 -9.98 -1.93 26.70
N ALA A 150 -10.51 -0.74 26.44
CA ALA A 150 -11.34 -0.02 27.41
C ALA A 150 -12.64 -0.77 27.73
N LYS A 151 -13.32 -1.31 26.71
CA LYS A 151 -14.50 -2.17 26.89
C LYS A 151 -14.19 -3.42 27.71
N SER A 152 -13.11 -4.13 27.39
CA SER A 152 -12.74 -5.37 28.10
C SER A 152 -12.32 -5.13 29.55
N GLU A 153 -11.77 -3.97 29.86
CA GLU A 153 -11.40 -3.57 31.23
C GLU A 153 -12.51 -2.80 31.99
N GLY A 154 -13.69 -2.62 31.39
CA GLY A 154 -14.81 -1.91 32.02
C GLY A 154 -14.58 -0.42 32.26
N ARG A 155 -13.70 0.22 31.47
CA ARG A 155 -13.46 1.67 31.51
C ARG A 155 -14.58 2.38 30.72
N ILE A 156 -15.09 3.49 31.26
CA ILE A 156 -16.11 4.30 30.60
C ILE A 156 -15.51 4.92 29.33
N LEU A 157 -16.10 4.60 28.17
CA LEU A 157 -15.74 5.22 26.89
C LEU A 157 -16.17 6.69 26.91
N ILE A 158 -15.37 7.56 26.28
CA ILE A 158 -15.60 9.01 26.27
C ILE A 158 -16.87 9.37 25.44
N ASN A 159 -17.33 8.47 24.56
CA ASN A 159 -18.57 8.62 23.79
C ASN A 159 -19.59 7.50 24.12
N PRO A 160 -20.63 7.78 24.93
CA PRO A 160 -21.72 6.84 25.19
C PRO A 160 -22.56 6.50 23.95
N GLU A 161 -22.60 7.38 22.94
CA GLU A 161 -23.45 7.22 21.74
C GLU A 161 -22.93 6.15 20.74
N GLU A 162 -21.65 5.76 20.84
CA GLU A 162 -21.06 4.69 20.00
C GLU A 162 -21.30 3.28 20.58
N GLN A 163 -21.66 3.17 21.87
CA GLN A 163 -21.99 1.88 22.50
C GLN A 163 -23.20 1.23 21.84
N ASP A 164 -24.28 1.98 21.60
CA ASP A 164 -25.50 1.47 20.98
C ASP A 164 -25.30 1.08 19.51
N PHE A 165 -24.39 1.73 18.79
CA PHE A 165 -24.15 1.49 17.36
C PHE A 165 -23.23 0.28 17.11
N GLU A 166 -22.24 0.04 17.97
CA GLU A 166 -21.38 -1.14 17.89
C GLU A 166 -21.99 -2.39 18.53
N GLU A 167 -22.74 -2.29 19.63
CA GLU A 167 -23.51 -3.44 20.15
C GLU A 167 -24.57 -3.91 19.13
N ALA A 168 -25.14 -2.99 18.34
CA ALA A 168 -26.01 -3.34 17.22
C ALA A 168 -25.28 -3.97 16.02
N MET A 169 -23.96 -3.75 15.85
CA MET A 169 -23.14 -4.41 14.82
C MET A 169 -22.50 -5.73 15.29
N GLU A 170 -22.13 -5.86 16.57
CA GLU A 170 -21.55 -7.07 17.15
C GLU A 170 -22.62 -8.11 17.57
N GLY A 171 -23.89 -7.69 17.75
CA GLY A 171 -25.01 -8.54 18.15
C GLY A 171 -25.43 -9.64 17.16
N GLU A 172 -24.70 -9.88 16.06
CA GLU A 172 -24.99 -10.96 15.10
C GLU A 172 -24.01 -12.15 15.12
N GLU A 173 -23.00 -12.17 16.00
CA GLU A 173 -22.10 -13.33 16.17
C GLU A 173 -22.37 -14.14 17.45
N GLU A 174 -23.64 -14.43 17.74
CA GLU A 174 -23.93 -15.60 18.59
C GLU A 174 -23.60 -16.89 17.80
N PRO A 175 -22.84 -17.85 18.36
CA PRO A 175 -22.59 -19.13 17.72
C PRO A 175 -23.90 -19.94 17.64
N LYS A 176 -24.68 -19.70 16.59
CA LYS A 176 -25.88 -20.50 16.27
C LYS A 176 -25.43 -21.95 16.07
N GLN A 177 -25.92 -22.82 16.93
CA GLN A 177 -25.74 -24.26 16.89
C GLN A 177 -25.96 -24.76 15.44
N VAL A 178 -24.90 -25.33 14.84
CA VAL A 178 -24.89 -25.75 13.44
C VAL A 178 -25.83 -26.95 13.26
N THR A 179 -27.11 -26.67 13.01
CA THR A 179 -28.00 -27.67 12.44
C THR A 179 -27.61 -27.89 11.00
N VAL A 180 -27.35 -29.15 10.63
CA VAL A 180 -26.92 -29.58 9.29
C VAL A 180 -28.02 -29.24 8.28
N LYS A 181 -27.97 -28.02 7.73
CA LYS A 181 -28.82 -27.62 6.59
C LYS A 181 -28.10 -28.05 5.33
N PHE A 182 -28.67 -29.05 4.66
CA PHE A 182 -28.20 -29.52 3.35
C PHE A 182 -28.07 -28.32 2.40
N ALA A 183 -26.88 -28.17 1.81
CA ALA A 183 -26.58 -27.11 0.86
C ALA A 183 -27.54 -27.22 -0.33
N LYS A 184 -28.43 -26.23 -0.48
CA LYS A 184 -29.12 -26.04 -1.76
C LYS A 184 -28.04 -25.73 -2.80
N THR A 185 -28.21 -26.27 -4.01
CA THR A 185 -27.37 -25.97 -5.16
C THR A 185 -27.44 -24.47 -5.45
N ASP A 186 -26.44 -23.73 -4.98
CA ASP A 186 -26.30 -22.30 -5.23
C ASP A 186 -26.17 -22.07 -6.74
N SER A 187 -27.14 -21.34 -7.32
CA SER A 187 -27.07 -20.82 -8.68
C SER A 187 -25.76 -20.03 -8.87
N GLU A 188 -25.11 -20.17 -10.04
CA GLU A 188 -23.88 -19.47 -10.38
C GLU A 188 -23.98 -17.94 -10.20
N THR A 189 -25.18 -17.38 -10.36
CA THR A 189 -25.47 -15.96 -10.16
C THR A 189 -25.33 -15.52 -8.70
N LEU A 190 -25.75 -16.36 -7.74
CA LEU A 190 -25.66 -16.04 -6.31
C LEU A 190 -24.21 -16.08 -5.83
N LYS A 191 -23.40 -17.02 -6.32
CA LYS A 191 -21.96 -17.08 -6.03
C LYS A 191 -21.25 -15.83 -6.51
N LYS A 192 -21.49 -15.40 -7.76
CA LYS A 192 -20.93 -14.16 -8.32
C LYS A 192 -21.34 -12.91 -7.55
N ASN A 193 -22.57 -12.84 -7.02
CA ASN A 193 -23.01 -11.71 -6.21
C ASN A 193 -22.36 -11.71 -4.82
N ARG A 194 -22.18 -12.88 -4.21
CA ARG A 194 -21.46 -13.01 -2.94
C ARG A 194 -19.99 -12.61 -3.08
N GLU A 195 -19.34 -12.96 -4.20
CA GLU A 195 -17.96 -12.56 -4.49
C GLU A 195 -17.77 -11.04 -4.60
N LYS A 196 -18.83 -10.31 -4.96
CA LYS A 196 -18.83 -8.84 -5.01
C LYS A 196 -19.10 -8.17 -3.66
N THR A 197 -19.50 -8.93 -2.65
CA THR A 197 -19.83 -8.39 -1.32
C THR A 197 -18.55 -8.00 -0.57
N TYR A 198 -18.63 -6.92 0.21
CA TYR A 198 -17.52 -6.42 1.03
C TYR A 198 -16.92 -7.51 1.93
N ASP A 199 -17.76 -8.30 2.61
CA ASP A 199 -17.30 -9.37 3.51
C ASP A 199 -16.46 -10.43 2.80
N TYR A 200 -16.82 -10.77 1.56
CA TYR A 200 -16.07 -11.72 0.78
C TYR A 200 -14.70 -11.16 0.38
N GLN A 201 -14.65 -9.90 -0.04
CA GLN A 201 -13.40 -9.23 -0.39
C GLN A 201 -12.49 -9.06 0.83
N LYS A 202 -13.05 -8.66 1.98
CA LYS A 202 -12.35 -8.54 3.26
C LYS A 202 -11.79 -9.90 3.72
N LYS A 203 -12.58 -10.97 3.63
CA LYS A 203 -12.11 -12.34 3.92
C LYS A 203 -10.99 -12.78 2.98
N LYS A 204 -11.13 -12.51 1.68
CA LYS A 204 -10.08 -12.83 0.69
C LYS A 204 -8.78 -12.05 0.92
N GLU A 205 -8.88 -10.79 1.35
CA GLU A 205 -7.72 -9.98 1.73
C GLU A 205 -7.05 -10.50 3.00
N PHE A 206 -7.86 -10.92 3.98
CA PHE A 206 -7.37 -11.53 5.22
C PHE A 206 -6.66 -12.87 4.97
N MET A 207 -7.12 -13.65 3.99
CA MET A 207 -6.50 -14.94 3.62
C MET A 207 -5.08 -14.80 3.06
N GLU A 208 -4.72 -13.67 2.45
CA GLU A 208 -3.33 -13.44 2.02
C GLU A 208 -2.46 -13.14 3.25
N LYS A 209 -1.45 -14.00 3.48
CA LYS A 209 -0.49 -13.82 4.56
C LYS A 209 0.47 -12.68 4.26
N TRP A 210 0.83 -11.93 5.28
CA TRP A 210 1.90 -10.95 5.21
C TRP A 210 3.25 -11.63 4.98
N ILE A 211 4.03 -11.07 4.05
CA ILE A 211 5.41 -11.46 3.80
C ILE A 211 6.31 -10.40 4.45
N PRO A 212 7.12 -10.74 5.46
CA PRO A 212 8.09 -9.82 6.04
C PRO A 212 9.14 -9.41 5.00
N MET A 213 9.51 -8.14 5.02
CA MET A 213 10.49 -7.55 4.11
C MET A 213 11.51 -6.74 4.90
N THR A 214 12.76 -6.76 4.44
CA THR A 214 13.82 -5.88 4.95
C THR A 214 13.74 -4.54 4.22
N TYR A 215 13.66 -3.46 4.98
CA TYR A 215 13.75 -2.11 4.43
C TYR A 215 15.21 -1.70 4.29
N ASN A 216 15.61 -1.36 3.06
CA ASN A 216 16.93 -0.80 2.77
C ASN A 216 16.76 0.67 2.40
N SER A 217 17.52 1.55 3.06
CA SER A 217 17.49 2.99 2.77
C SER A 217 18.05 3.27 1.37
N GLY A 218 17.69 4.41 0.78
CA GLY A 218 18.15 4.78 -0.57
C GLY A 218 19.66 4.88 -0.72
N ASP A 219 20.38 5.11 0.39
CA ASP A 219 21.84 5.24 0.41
C ASP A 219 22.56 3.89 0.49
N SER A 220 21.82 2.79 0.74
CA SER A 220 22.40 1.45 0.88
C SER A 220 22.92 0.91 -0.45
N GLU A 221 23.92 0.04 -0.39
CA GLU A 221 24.51 -0.58 -1.59
C GLU A 221 23.52 -1.53 -2.28
N GLU A 222 22.65 -2.19 -1.52
CA GLU A 222 21.56 -3.02 -2.05
C GLU A 222 20.57 -2.16 -2.85
N ALA A 223 20.21 -0.98 -2.35
CA ALA A 223 19.31 -0.06 -3.04
C ALA A 223 19.93 0.44 -4.35
N LYS A 224 21.21 0.82 -4.35
CA LYS A 224 21.94 1.22 -5.56
C LYS A 224 22.07 0.08 -6.58
N THR A 225 22.30 -1.15 -6.09
CA THR A 225 22.38 -2.35 -6.93
C THR A 225 21.04 -2.66 -7.60
N GLU A 226 19.93 -2.52 -6.88
CA GLU A 226 18.60 -2.66 -7.49
C GLU A 226 18.27 -1.49 -8.42
N PHE A 227 18.66 -0.27 -8.07
CA PHE A 227 18.45 0.93 -8.88
C PHE A 227 19.12 0.84 -10.25
N SER A 228 20.33 0.26 -10.33
CA SER A 228 21.03 0.07 -11.61
C SER A 228 20.25 -0.79 -12.61
N LYS A 229 19.35 -1.67 -12.15
CA LYS A 229 18.49 -2.50 -13.01
C LYS A 229 17.41 -1.70 -13.75
N LEU A 230 17.15 -0.45 -13.35
CA LEU A 230 16.32 0.48 -14.12
C LEU A 230 17.01 0.90 -15.43
N ILE A 231 18.34 0.83 -15.47
CA ILE A 231 19.14 1.12 -16.66
C ILE A 231 19.26 -0.16 -17.50
N CYS A 232 19.11 0.01 -18.81
CA CYS A 232 19.30 -1.06 -19.78
C CYS A 232 20.78 -1.13 -20.17
N ASP A 233 21.46 -2.21 -19.78
CA ASP A 233 22.88 -2.40 -20.11
C ASP A 233 23.07 -2.92 -21.55
N ASN A 234 22.13 -3.73 -22.03
CA ASN A 234 22.15 -4.35 -23.35
C ASN A 234 20.88 -3.98 -24.14
N GLU A 235 21.05 -3.63 -25.42
CA GLU A 235 19.96 -3.37 -26.36
C GLU A 235 19.54 -4.69 -27.01
N GLU A 236 18.69 -5.45 -26.32
CA GLU A 236 18.18 -6.74 -26.80
C GLU A 236 16.84 -6.55 -27.52
N GLY A 237 16.91 -6.36 -28.85
CA GLY A 237 15.75 -6.33 -29.73
C GLY A 237 15.11 -4.95 -29.90
N LYS A 238 14.55 -4.72 -31.10
CA LYS A 238 13.69 -3.56 -31.36
C LYS A 238 12.25 -3.97 -31.11
N VAL A 239 11.51 -3.14 -30.37
CA VAL A 239 10.06 -3.28 -30.27
C VAL A 239 9.48 -2.83 -31.62
N ASN A 240 9.11 -3.77 -32.48
CA ASN A 240 8.45 -3.45 -33.74
C ASN A 240 7.04 -2.95 -33.43
N GLN A 241 6.80 -1.66 -33.70
CA GLN A 241 5.47 -1.07 -33.74
C GLN A 241 5.00 -0.97 -35.20
N ASP A 242 4.95 -2.11 -35.89
CA ASP A 242 4.48 -2.18 -37.29
C ASP A 242 2.94 -2.21 -37.31
N VAL A 243 2.32 -1.11 -36.87
CA VAL A 243 0.87 -0.92 -36.98
C VAL A 243 0.64 0.30 -37.87
N GLU A 244 0.04 0.08 -39.05
CA GLU A 244 -0.40 1.19 -39.90
C GLU A 244 -1.32 2.13 -39.11
N GLY A 245 -1.17 3.45 -39.28
CA GLY A 245 -1.83 4.45 -38.44
C GLY A 245 -3.36 4.29 -38.34
N GLY A 246 -4.03 3.80 -39.39
CA GLY A 246 -5.45 3.47 -39.36
C GLY A 246 -5.78 2.30 -38.41
N LYS A 247 -5.00 1.22 -38.47
CA LYS A 247 -5.16 0.04 -37.61
C LYS A 247 -4.86 0.33 -36.15
N TYR A 248 -3.96 1.26 -35.85
CA TYR A 248 -3.68 1.69 -34.48
C TYR A 248 -4.91 2.35 -33.85
N LEU A 249 -5.58 3.23 -34.60
CA LEU A 249 -6.80 3.92 -34.14
C LEU A 249 -7.95 2.93 -33.90
N ASP A 250 -8.12 1.96 -34.79
CA ASP A 250 -9.18 0.94 -34.67
C ASP A 250 -8.94 0.03 -33.46
N ASN A 251 -7.70 -0.43 -33.25
CA ASN A 251 -7.33 -1.20 -32.06
C ASN A 251 -7.53 -0.42 -30.75
N PHE A 252 -7.33 0.90 -30.77
CA PHE A 252 -7.54 1.74 -29.58
C PHE A 252 -9.03 1.89 -29.24
N LYS A 253 -9.90 2.00 -30.26
CA LYS A 253 -11.36 2.09 -30.08
C LYS A 253 -11.95 0.80 -29.52
N GLU A 254 -11.41 -0.36 -29.89
CA GLU A 254 -11.86 -1.66 -29.37
C GLU A 254 -11.50 -1.89 -27.89
N GLN A 255 -10.54 -1.14 -27.34
CA GLN A 255 -10.09 -1.25 -25.95
C GLN A 255 -10.76 -0.25 -24.99
N THR A 256 -11.64 0.62 -25.49
CA THR A 256 -12.37 1.63 -24.69
C THR A 256 -13.79 1.18 -24.43
#